data_AF-A0AB34TB54-F1
#
_entry.id   AF-A0AB34TB54-F1
#
_cell.length_a   1.000
_cell.length_b   1.000
_cell.length_c   1.000
_cell.angle_alpha   90.00
_cell.angle_beta   90.00
_cell.angle_gamma   90.00
#
_symmetry.space_group_name_H-M   'P 1'
#
loop_
_entity.id
_entity.type
_entity.pdbx_description
1 polymer ?
#
loop_
_entity_poly.entity_id
_entity_poly.type
_entity_poly.pdbx_seq_one_letter_code
_entity_poly.pdbx_strand_id
1 'polypeptide(L)'
;MVERDMHEETIKQWDRDNAGEPQIAPEGIECPKHVAIVGLGLIGGSLARRLRESGCHVSAWNHRDHPYANARAAGIDCKDTLEELVAEEPDVLMLCNPLVAMPQVLQTIKPIINPQKTTLSDVGSVKGPVHTQVSEVGLLDCYVGAHPMAGNEHSGWVSADPTLFNDALWAVTFGPQTQYRRVVQIAGMITRGVRNTMIVIDDVTHDCEASLISHMPHVLSTALINEMTSDTNNAIASALSAGSWRDMTRVALTDPDRTRAMVIENAHNVEELLHRMIDRLSEFADALHEEDETEIRRFFAEGQPYRDYKAQTNAGKVSDSTETIFQSLRIDPEHWREQLLKSAQRGEYIVRFTSGHRLIAEQRPSIHA
;
A
#
# COMPACT_ATOMS: atom_id res chain seq x y z
N MET A 1 -6.32 20.66 -8.49
CA MET A 1 -6.57 21.73 -7.48
C MET A 1 -8.04 21.82 -7.12
N VAL A 2 -8.95 21.75 -8.10
CA VAL A 2 -10.41 21.83 -7.91
C VAL A 2 -11.01 20.64 -7.13
N GLU A 3 -10.60 19.39 -7.40
CA GLU A 3 -11.16 18.20 -6.68
C GLU A 3 -10.76 18.11 -5.19
N ARG A 4 -9.65 18.74 -4.79
CA ARG A 4 -9.15 18.70 -3.40
C ARG A 4 -9.93 19.63 -2.48
N ASP A 5 -10.28 20.82 -2.98
CA ASP A 5 -11.19 21.74 -2.28
C ASP A 5 -12.56 21.09 -2.14
N MET A 6 -13.04 20.34 -3.14
CA MET A 6 -14.29 19.59 -3.03
C MET A 6 -14.24 18.53 -1.94
N HIS A 7 -13.16 17.74 -1.78
CA HIS A 7 -13.11 16.71 -0.74
C HIS A 7 -13.07 17.30 0.69
N GLU A 8 -12.31 18.38 0.91
CA GLU A 8 -12.34 19.11 2.17
C GLU A 8 -13.70 19.81 2.42
N GLU A 9 -14.32 20.36 1.38
CA GLU A 9 -15.65 20.97 1.46
C GLU A 9 -16.75 19.94 1.74
N THR A 10 -16.67 18.74 1.16
CA THR A 10 -17.62 17.64 1.41
C THR A 10 -17.52 17.14 2.84
N ILE A 11 -16.31 17.02 3.40
CA ILE A 11 -16.12 16.69 4.82
C ILE A 11 -16.66 17.81 5.72
N LYS A 12 -16.37 19.09 5.40
CA LYS A 12 -16.90 20.25 6.14
C LYS A 12 -18.43 20.34 6.04
N GLN A 13 -19.01 19.97 4.90
CA GLN A 13 -20.45 19.94 4.67
C GLN A 13 -21.11 18.81 5.49
N TRP A 14 -20.53 17.61 5.48
CA TRP A 14 -20.98 16.50 6.32
C TRP A 14 -20.91 16.84 7.83
N ASP A 15 -19.84 17.51 8.28
CA ASP A 15 -19.70 18.00 9.66
C ASP A 15 -20.79 19.02 10.02
N ARG A 16 -21.23 19.87 9.08
CA ARG A 16 -22.36 20.81 9.25
C ARG A 16 -23.70 20.09 9.34
N ASP A 17 -23.93 19.12 8.46
CA ASP A 17 -25.22 18.43 8.32
C ASP A 17 -25.50 17.43 9.46
N ASN A 18 -24.46 16.99 10.19
CA ASN A 18 -24.56 16.02 11.29
C ASN A 18 -24.28 16.61 12.69
N ALA A 19 -24.48 17.92 12.88
CA ALA A 19 -24.18 18.65 14.11
C ALA A 19 -24.92 18.18 15.40
N GLY A 20 -25.89 17.26 15.29
CA GLY A 20 -26.63 16.67 16.41
C GLY A 20 -26.05 15.36 16.96
N GLU A 21 -25.11 14.73 16.26
CA GLU A 21 -24.31 13.61 16.78
C GLU A 21 -23.10 14.18 17.55
N PRO A 22 -22.56 13.49 18.59
CA PRO A 22 -21.50 14.04 19.42
C PRO A 22 -20.32 14.48 18.54
N GLN A 23 -20.07 15.79 18.53
CA GLN A 23 -18.97 16.42 17.81
C GLN A 23 -17.64 15.82 18.26
N ILE A 24 -17.19 14.90 17.43
CA ILE A 24 -15.82 14.63 17.06
C ILE A 24 -14.91 15.84 17.31
N ALA A 25 -13.77 15.66 17.98
CA ALA A 25 -12.79 16.74 18.15
C ALA A 25 -12.38 17.29 16.76
N PRO A 26 -12.44 18.61 16.53
CA PRO A 26 -12.27 19.20 15.19
C PRO A 26 -10.91 18.86 14.54
N GLU A 27 -9.92 18.47 15.35
CA GLU A 27 -8.54 18.27 14.91
C GLU A 27 -8.14 16.79 14.74
N GLY A 28 -8.98 15.82 15.15
CA GLY A 28 -8.69 14.39 15.01
C GLY A 28 -7.36 13.95 15.65
N ILE A 29 -6.75 12.88 15.12
CA ILE A 29 -5.45 12.39 15.62
C ILE A 29 -4.32 13.09 14.87
N GLU A 30 -3.39 13.71 15.60
CA GLU A 30 -2.26 14.43 15.02
C GLU A 30 -1.26 13.51 14.32
N CYS A 31 -0.50 14.09 13.39
CA CYS A 31 0.71 13.45 12.85
C CYS A 31 1.73 13.26 14.00
N PRO A 32 2.50 12.15 14.03
CA PRO A 32 3.63 12.03 14.93
C PRO A 32 4.57 13.23 14.82
N LYS A 33 5.12 13.67 15.95
CA LYS A 33 6.02 14.84 16.00
C LYS A 33 7.38 14.50 15.43
N HIS A 34 7.82 13.25 15.62
CA HIS A 34 9.10 12.76 15.10
C HIS A 34 8.96 11.39 14.44
N VAL A 35 9.28 11.33 13.15
CA VAL A 35 9.40 10.09 12.39
C VAL A 35 10.87 9.88 11.98
N ALA A 36 11.42 8.73 12.31
CA ALA A 36 12.73 8.29 11.84
C ALA A 36 12.58 7.32 10.66
N ILE A 37 13.42 7.45 9.63
CA ILE A 37 13.34 6.64 8.41
C ILE A 37 14.65 5.89 8.17
N VAL A 38 14.57 4.58 8.03
CA VAL A 38 15.68 3.69 7.65
C VAL A 38 15.59 3.45 6.14
N GLY A 39 16.46 4.07 5.36
CA GLY A 39 16.51 3.94 3.91
C GLY A 39 15.87 5.13 3.18
N LEU A 40 16.70 5.87 2.44
CA LEU A 40 16.29 7.04 1.63
C LEU A 40 16.24 6.67 0.14
N GLY A 41 15.53 5.59 -0.18
CA GLY A 41 15.19 5.19 -1.55
C GLY A 41 14.02 5.98 -2.14
N LEU A 42 13.34 5.41 -3.14
CA LEU A 42 12.12 6.00 -3.73
C LEU A 42 11.05 6.24 -2.65
N ILE A 43 10.64 5.18 -1.95
CA ILE A 43 9.55 5.25 -0.96
C ILE A 43 9.98 6.06 0.27
N GLY A 44 11.07 5.67 0.92
CA GLY A 44 11.52 6.33 2.15
C GLY A 44 11.91 7.80 1.94
N GLY A 45 12.54 8.13 0.80
CA GLY A 45 12.84 9.52 0.46
C GLY A 45 11.59 10.36 0.16
N SER A 46 10.62 9.79 -0.55
CA SER A 46 9.34 10.47 -0.82
C SER A 46 8.59 10.72 0.48
N LEU A 47 8.61 9.73 1.40
CA LEU A 47 7.93 9.81 2.69
C LEU A 47 8.59 10.88 3.56
N ALA A 48 9.93 10.91 3.59
CA ALA A 48 10.70 11.90 4.31
C ALA A 48 10.34 13.33 3.87
N ARG A 49 10.29 13.58 2.56
CA ARG A 49 9.91 14.88 2.00
C ARG A 49 8.48 15.26 2.36
N ARG A 50 7.52 14.35 2.15
CA ARG A 50 6.10 14.60 2.44
C ARG A 50 5.85 14.89 3.91
N LEU A 51 6.48 14.13 4.82
CA LEU A 51 6.35 14.36 6.26
C LEU A 51 7.00 15.67 6.69
N ARG A 52 8.12 16.08 6.07
CA ARG A 52 8.68 17.41 6.34
C ARG A 52 7.76 18.54 5.92
N GLU A 53 7.10 18.42 4.77
CA GLU A 53 6.13 19.41 4.28
C GLU A 53 4.93 19.57 5.22
N SER A 54 4.56 18.53 5.98
CA SER A 54 3.50 18.60 6.99
C SER A 54 3.97 19.12 8.36
N GLY A 55 5.25 19.50 8.49
CA GLY A 55 5.82 20.05 9.72
C GLY A 55 6.36 19.00 10.70
N CYS A 56 6.41 17.72 10.32
CA CYS A 56 7.00 16.65 11.13
C CYS A 56 8.53 16.81 11.24
N HIS A 57 9.09 16.51 12.41
CA HIS A 57 10.52 16.27 12.52
C HIS A 57 10.86 14.94 11.84
N VAL A 58 11.75 14.96 10.84
CA VAL A 58 12.19 13.75 10.16
C VAL A 58 13.70 13.61 10.30
N SER A 59 14.11 12.52 10.94
CA SER A 59 15.50 12.05 10.90
C SER A 59 15.60 10.79 10.06
N ALA A 60 16.79 10.53 9.52
CA ALA A 60 16.98 9.37 8.65
C ALA A 60 18.39 8.80 8.72
N TRP A 61 18.48 7.51 8.44
CA TRP A 61 19.74 6.84 8.15
C TRP A 61 19.61 6.10 6.82
N ASN A 62 20.67 6.11 6.02
CA ASN A 62 20.75 5.33 4.80
C ASN A 62 22.07 4.56 4.79
N HIS A 63 22.03 3.29 4.38
CA HIS A 63 23.21 2.41 4.38
C HIS A 63 24.42 3.00 3.65
N ARG A 64 24.18 3.81 2.61
CA ARG A 64 25.20 4.65 1.96
C ARG A 64 24.81 6.10 2.10
N ASP A 65 25.75 6.96 2.45
CA ASP A 65 25.54 8.38 2.71
C ASP A 65 25.33 9.25 1.45
N HIS A 66 25.41 8.67 0.24
CA HIS A 66 25.21 9.36 -1.03
C HIS A 66 24.02 10.36 -1.07
N PRO A 67 22.83 10.07 -0.51
CA PRO A 67 21.71 11.01 -0.56
C PRO A 67 21.82 12.14 0.48
N TYR A 68 22.72 12.08 1.47
CA TYR A 68 22.68 12.94 2.66
C TYR A 68 22.84 14.43 2.36
N ALA A 69 23.70 14.81 1.41
CA ALA A 69 23.85 16.21 1.05
C ALA A 69 22.51 16.81 0.58
N ASN A 70 21.81 16.10 -0.31
CA ASN A 70 20.51 16.53 -0.84
C ASN A 70 19.37 16.37 0.18
N ALA A 71 19.42 15.33 1.02
CA ALA A 71 18.43 15.09 2.07
C ALA A 71 18.51 16.16 3.16
N ARG A 72 19.72 16.54 3.61
CA ARG A 72 19.93 17.65 4.56
C ARG A 72 19.49 18.99 3.97
N ALA A 73 19.73 19.22 2.67
CA ALA A 73 19.21 20.41 1.98
C ALA A 73 17.67 20.44 1.91
N ALA A 74 17.01 19.28 1.88
CA ALA A 74 15.56 19.13 2.01
C ALA A 74 15.08 19.17 3.49
N GLY A 75 15.97 19.50 4.42
CA GLY A 75 15.68 19.59 5.84
C GLY A 75 15.66 18.25 6.58
N ILE A 76 16.09 17.13 6.00
CA ILE A 76 16.13 15.84 6.72
C ILE A 76 17.34 15.79 7.64
N ASP A 77 17.12 15.39 8.90
CA ASP A 77 18.20 15.20 9.87
C ASP A 77 18.88 13.83 9.68
N CYS A 78 19.93 13.78 8.86
CA CYS A 78 20.63 12.54 8.52
C CYS A 78 21.68 12.15 9.56
N LYS A 79 21.54 10.96 10.15
CA LYS A 79 22.42 10.34 11.14
C LYS A 79 23.50 9.47 10.48
N ASP A 80 24.66 9.37 11.12
CA ASP A 80 25.79 8.64 10.55
C ASP A 80 25.64 7.12 10.78
N THR A 81 25.00 6.73 11.89
CA THR A 81 24.71 5.31 12.20
C THR A 81 23.22 5.05 12.41
N LEU A 82 22.83 3.77 12.25
CA LEU A 82 21.46 3.32 12.53
C LEU A 82 21.16 3.41 14.03
N GLU A 83 22.16 3.12 14.86
CA GLU A 83 22.10 3.20 16.31
C GLU A 83 21.80 4.61 16.80
N GLU A 84 22.49 5.63 16.25
CA GLU A 84 22.20 7.04 16.54
C GLU A 84 20.76 7.42 16.19
N LEU A 85 20.25 6.95 15.06
CA LEU A 85 18.88 7.22 14.64
C LEU A 85 17.85 6.65 15.63
N VAL A 86 18.04 5.40 16.05
CA VAL A 86 17.11 4.73 16.97
C VAL A 86 17.20 5.32 18.38
N ALA A 87 18.39 5.76 18.81
CA ALA A 87 18.63 6.36 20.12
C ALA A 87 17.92 7.71 20.31
N GLU A 88 17.45 8.36 19.25
CA GLU A 88 16.60 9.56 19.36
C GLU A 88 15.19 9.24 19.90
N GLU A 89 14.82 7.97 19.97
CA GLU A 89 13.51 7.48 20.37
C GLU A 89 12.35 8.18 19.63
N PRO A 90 12.28 8.04 18.30
CA PRO A 90 11.21 8.64 17.50
C PRO A 90 9.83 8.11 17.92
N ASP A 91 8.78 8.86 17.60
CA ASP A 91 7.41 8.37 17.75
C ASP A 91 7.17 7.17 16.84
N VAL A 92 7.64 7.25 15.59
CA VAL A 92 7.57 6.18 14.58
C VAL A 92 8.95 5.95 13.96
N LEU A 93 9.38 4.69 13.90
CA LEU A 93 10.54 4.24 13.13
C LEU A 93 10.06 3.46 11.90
N MET A 94 10.25 4.05 10.72
CA MET A 94 9.85 3.48 9.42
C MET A 94 11.02 2.74 8.77
N LEU A 95 10.85 1.45 8.54
CA LEU A 95 11.80 0.60 7.84
C LEU A 95 11.49 0.62 6.34
N CYS A 96 12.30 1.36 5.58
CA CYS A 96 12.22 1.50 4.12
C CYS A 96 13.39 0.81 3.39
N ASN A 97 14.05 -0.14 4.06
CA ASN A 97 15.06 -1.02 3.46
C ASN A 97 14.41 -2.18 2.69
N PRO A 98 15.14 -2.80 1.74
CA PRO A 98 14.74 -4.06 1.13
C PRO A 98 14.55 -5.16 2.19
N LEU A 99 13.62 -6.10 1.94
CA LEU A 99 13.34 -7.20 2.87
C LEU A 99 14.59 -8.04 3.18
N VAL A 100 15.45 -8.27 2.19
CA VAL A 100 16.70 -9.02 2.36
C VAL A 100 17.65 -8.40 3.40
N ALA A 101 17.56 -7.08 3.63
CA ALA A 101 18.36 -6.37 4.62
C ALA A 101 17.68 -6.29 6.01
N MET A 102 16.40 -6.65 6.08
CA MET A 102 15.58 -6.51 7.28
C MET A 102 16.11 -7.28 8.49
N PRO A 103 16.60 -8.55 8.38
CA PRO A 103 17.15 -9.25 9.55
C PRO A 103 18.33 -8.51 10.20
N GLN A 104 19.24 -7.97 9.39
CA GLN A 104 20.40 -7.21 9.89
C GLN A 104 19.95 -5.90 10.56
N VAL A 105 19.04 -5.15 9.93
CA VAL A 105 18.47 -3.92 10.49
C VAL A 105 17.80 -4.20 11.83
N LEU A 106 16.94 -5.23 11.90
CA LEU A 106 16.22 -5.61 13.11
C LEU A 106 17.15 -6.02 14.26
N GLN A 107 18.23 -6.76 13.97
CA GLN A 107 19.24 -7.11 14.96
C GLN A 107 19.94 -5.88 15.54
N THR A 108 20.24 -4.87 14.72
CA THR A 108 20.83 -3.60 15.18
C THR A 108 19.86 -2.77 16.01
N ILE A 109 18.58 -2.65 15.62
CA ILE A 109 17.63 -1.79 16.34
C ILE A 109 17.16 -2.39 17.67
N LYS A 110 17.03 -3.73 17.75
CA LYS A 110 16.46 -4.44 18.90
C LYS A 110 17.04 -4.04 20.26
N PRO A 111 18.37 -3.95 20.45
CA PRO A 111 18.94 -3.59 21.75
C PRO A 111 18.74 -2.12 22.15
N ILE A 112 18.31 -1.25 21.22
CA ILE A 112 18.29 0.22 21.41
C ILE A 112 16.86 0.76 21.43
N ILE A 113 15.97 0.20 20.61
CA ILE A 113 14.60 0.69 20.47
C ILE A 113 13.87 0.68 21.81
N ASN A 114 13.13 1.75 22.10
CA ASN A 114 12.23 1.83 23.24
C ASN A 114 10.82 1.38 22.80
N PRO A 115 10.43 0.09 23.02
CA PRO A 115 9.14 -0.42 22.54
C PRO A 115 7.93 0.15 23.30
N GLN A 116 8.14 0.89 24.39
CA GLN A 116 7.07 1.60 25.08
C GLN A 116 6.72 2.92 24.39
N LYS A 117 7.71 3.57 23.78
CA LYS A 117 7.56 4.86 23.09
C LYS A 117 7.41 4.70 21.58
N THR A 118 8.37 4.08 20.91
CA THR A 118 8.45 4.01 19.44
C THR A 118 7.50 2.97 18.86
N THR A 119 6.76 3.35 17.82
CA THR A 119 6.07 2.41 16.92
C THR A 119 7.01 2.02 15.79
N LEU A 120 7.21 0.73 15.60
CA LEU A 120 7.96 0.18 14.47
C LEU A 120 6.99 -0.07 13.30
N SER A 121 7.39 0.28 12.09
CA SER A 121 6.60 -0.01 10.90
C SER A 121 7.51 -0.16 9.67
N ASP A 122 6.97 -0.66 8.57
CA ASP A 122 7.67 -0.88 7.31
C ASP A 122 6.88 -0.32 6.12
N VAL A 123 7.39 -0.50 4.91
CA VAL A 123 6.71 -0.13 3.65
C VAL A 123 6.78 -1.25 2.59
N GLY A 124 7.10 -2.47 2.99
CA GLY A 124 7.36 -3.60 2.09
C GLY A 124 6.14 -3.98 1.27
N SER A 125 6.33 -4.70 0.17
CA SER A 125 5.24 -5.20 -0.68
C SER A 125 4.60 -6.50 -0.19
N VAL A 126 5.22 -7.15 0.80
CA VAL A 126 4.70 -8.35 1.49
C VAL A 126 4.70 -8.10 3.00
N LYS A 127 3.78 -8.71 3.74
CA LYS A 127 3.60 -8.45 5.17
C LYS A 127 3.90 -9.67 6.04
N GLY A 128 3.57 -10.87 5.61
CA GLY A 128 3.86 -12.11 6.35
C GLY A 128 5.36 -12.33 6.61
N PRO A 129 6.24 -12.22 5.59
CA PRO A 129 7.68 -12.34 5.80
C PRO A 129 8.25 -11.27 6.75
N VAL A 130 7.80 -10.01 6.63
CA VAL A 130 8.23 -8.93 7.53
C VAL A 130 7.79 -9.22 8.96
N HIS A 131 6.51 -9.58 9.16
CA HIS A 131 5.98 -9.96 10.46
C HIS A 131 6.82 -11.06 11.10
N THR A 132 7.13 -12.12 10.33
CA THR A 132 7.95 -13.25 10.82
C THR A 132 9.30 -12.76 11.34
N GLN A 133 10.01 -11.94 10.57
CA GLN A 133 11.32 -11.41 10.97
C GLN A 133 11.24 -10.49 12.20
N VAL A 134 10.18 -9.68 12.31
CA VAL A 134 9.93 -8.83 13.48
C VAL A 134 9.59 -9.67 14.73
N SER A 135 8.88 -10.79 14.54
CA SER A 135 8.57 -11.76 15.58
C SER A 135 9.82 -12.43 16.13
N GLU A 136 10.75 -12.83 15.27
CA GLU A 136 11.99 -13.50 15.66
C GLU A 136 12.87 -12.65 16.59
N VAL A 137 12.83 -11.33 16.44
CA VAL A 137 13.53 -10.39 17.35
C VAL A 137 12.65 -9.91 18.52
N GLY A 138 11.38 -10.35 18.60
CA GLY A 138 10.46 -10.03 19.67
C GLY A 138 10.09 -8.54 19.73
N LEU A 139 9.70 -7.94 18.61
CA LEU A 139 9.25 -6.53 18.52
C LEU A 139 7.78 -6.39 18.04
N LEU A 140 7.02 -7.48 17.99
CA LEU A 140 5.65 -7.46 17.46
C LEU A 140 4.67 -6.58 18.26
N ASP A 141 4.92 -6.37 19.55
CA ASP A 141 4.06 -5.56 20.42
C ASP A 141 4.06 -4.07 20.04
N CYS A 142 5.18 -3.57 19.52
CA CYS A 142 5.32 -2.21 19.02
C CYS A 142 5.26 -2.10 17.48
N TYR A 143 5.05 -3.19 16.76
CA TYR A 143 5.05 -3.22 15.29
C TYR A 143 3.65 -3.15 14.66
N VAL A 144 3.57 -2.39 13.57
CA VAL A 144 2.41 -2.27 12.68
C VAL A 144 2.94 -2.33 11.24
N GLY A 145 2.50 -3.30 10.45
CA GLY A 145 2.89 -3.38 9.06
C GLY A 145 2.21 -2.28 8.25
N ALA A 146 2.90 -1.75 7.24
CA ALA A 146 2.29 -0.80 6.32
C ALA A 146 2.80 -1.01 4.89
N HIS A 147 1.96 -0.74 3.91
CA HIS A 147 2.30 -0.82 2.50
C HIS A 147 1.59 0.31 1.75
N PRO A 148 2.31 1.37 1.34
CA PRO A 148 1.76 2.33 0.40
C PRO A 148 1.60 1.65 -0.96
N MET A 149 0.38 1.67 -1.50
CA MET A 149 0.07 1.22 -2.87
C MET A 149 0.53 2.29 -3.89
N ALA A 150 1.83 2.58 -3.85
CA ALA A 150 2.50 3.58 -4.66
C ALA A 150 3.89 3.08 -5.06
N GLY A 151 4.32 3.47 -6.26
CA GLY A 151 5.63 3.11 -6.77
C GLY A 151 5.73 3.41 -8.26
N ASN A 152 6.96 3.48 -8.74
CA ASN A 152 7.28 3.57 -10.15
C ASN A 152 8.48 2.67 -10.45
N GLU A 153 8.92 2.69 -11.70
CA GLU A 153 10.05 1.94 -12.23
C GLU A 153 11.43 2.51 -11.81
N HIS A 154 11.46 3.69 -11.19
CA HIS A 154 12.68 4.35 -10.76
C HIS A 154 13.07 4.00 -9.31
N SER A 155 14.31 4.34 -8.93
CA SER A 155 14.85 4.02 -7.61
C SER A 155 15.75 5.13 -7.05
N GLY A 156 16.05 5.04 -5.76
CA GLY A 156 16.94 5.97 -5.05
C GLY A 156 16.32 7.35 -4.74
N TRP A 157 17.05 8.13 -3.95
CA TRP A 157 16.64 9.48 -3.51
C TRP A 157 16.37 10.46 -4.66
N VAL A 158 17.11 10.35 -5.77
CA VAL A 158 16.93 11.25 -6.93
C VAL A 158 15.52 11.13 -7.51
N SER A 159 14.92 9.94 -7.41
CA SER A 159 13.56 9.65 -7.86
C SER A 159 12.52 9.89 -6.78
N ALA A 160 12.93 10.31 -5.57
CA ALA A 160 12.01 10.56 -4.47
C ALA A 160 11.22 11.84 -4.71
N ASP A 161 9.89 11.70 -4.71
CA ASP A 161 8.95 12.77 -5.00
C ASP A 161 7.84 12.76 -3.94
N PRO A 162 7.61 13.86 -3.20
CA PRO A 162 6.54 13.91 -2.20
C PRO A 162 5.15 13.65 -2.82
N THR A 163 4.96 13.90 -4.12
CA THR A 163 3.71 13.65 -4.86
C THR A 163 3.47 12.18 -5.20
N LEU A 164 4.46 11.30 -4.99
CA LEU A 164 4.34 9.85 -5.23
C LEU A 164 3.14 9.24 -4.49
N PHE A 165 2.82 9.76 -3.31
CA PHE A 165 1.69 9.29 -2.52
C PHE A 165 0.38 10.02 -2.82
N ASN A 166 0.29 10.91 -3.81
CA ASN A 166 -1.00 11.54 -4.11
C ASN A 166 -2.05 10.46 -4.41
N ASP A 167 -3.14 10.48 -3.65
CA ASP A 167 -4.28 9.58 -3.75
C ASP A 167 -3.94 8.08 -3.55
N ALA A 168 -2.74 7.78 -3.04
CA ALA A 168 -2.34 6.42 -2.76
C ALA A 168 -3.13 5.84 -1.58
N LEU A 169 -3.54 4.58 -1.71
CA LEU A 169 -4.05 3.81 -0.59
C LEU A 169 -2.88 3.25 0.22
N TRP A 170 -2.99 3.24 1.55
CA TRP A 170 -2.10 2.47 2.41
C TRP A 170 -2.83 1.23 2.95
N ALA A 171 -2.26 0.05 2.73
CA ALA A 171 -2.68 -1.13 3.50
C ALA A 171 -1.90 -1.14 4.81
N VAL A 172 -2.60 -1.20 5.93
CA VAL A 172 -2.01 -1.28 7.27
C VAL A 172 -2.36 -2.65 7.85
N THR A 173 -1.35 -3.34 8.35
CA THR A 173 -1.53 -4.69 8.91
C THR A 173 -1.17 -4.77 10.37
N PHE A 174 -1.70 -5.81 11.01
CA PHE A 174 -1.55 -6.04 12.43
C PHE A 174 -1.31 -7.51 12.74
N GLY A 175 -0.56 -7.75 13.82
CA GLY A 175 -0.42 -9.06 14.43
C GLY A 175 -1.29 -9.25 15.66
N PRO A 176 -1.32 -10.49 16.21
CA PRO A 176 -1.99 -10.79 17.48
C PRO A 176 -1.46 -9.97 18.66
N GLN A 177 -0.19 -9.57 18.62
CA GLN A 177 0.48 -8.81 19.68
C GLN A 177 0.48 -7.29 19.46
N THR A 178 0.16 -6.83 18.24
CA THR A 178 0.13 -5.40 17.90
C THR A 178 -0.81 -4.63 18.83
N GLN A 179 -0.29 -3.58 19.47
CA GLN A 179 -1.12 -2.75 20.34
C GLN A 179 -1.95 -1.76 19.51
N TYR A 180 -3.23 -1.58 19.85
CA TYR A 180 -4.14 -0.71 19.11
C TYR A 180 -3.61 0.73 18.98
N ARG A 181 -3.02 1.29 20.03
CA ARG A 181 -2.40 2.63 20.01
C ARG A 181 -1.34 2.81 18.92
N ARG A 182 -0.68 1.72 18.50
CA ARG A 182 0.34 1.71 17.44
C ARG A 182 -0.32 1.91 16.08
N VAL A 183 -1.42 1.22 15.82
CA VAL A 183 -2.24 1.39 14.61
C VAL A 183 -2.78 2.81 14.53
N VAL A 184 -3.25 3.34 15.67
CA VAL A 184 -3.73 4.71 15.79
C VAL A 184 -2.62 5.73 15.45
N GLN A 185 -1.38 5.51 15.89
CA GLN A 185 -0.25 6.38 15.58
C GLN A 185 0.15 6.33 14.10
N ILE A 186 0.18 5.14 13.49
CA ILE A 186 0.40 4.98 12.04
C ILE A 186 -0.73 5.63 11.24
N ALA A 187 -1.98 5.53 11.71
CA ALA A 187 -3.09 6.21 11.07
C ALA A 187 -2.97 7.74 11.12
N GLY A 188 -2.48 8.31 12.23
CA GLY A 188 -2.17 9.74 12.32
C GLY A 188 -1.08 10.15 11.32
N MET A 189 -0.02 9.35 11.19
CA MET A 189 1.04 9.58 10.19
C MET A 189 0.47 9.58 8.77
N ILE A 190 -0.32 8.56 8.40
CA ILE A 190 -0.86 8.41 7.04
C ILE A 190 -1.89 9.50 6.74
N THR A 191 -2.88 9.70 7.61
CA THR A 191 -4.05 10.56 7.32
C THR A 191 -3.78 12.04 7.54
N ARG A 192 -2.88 12.43 8.45
CA ARG A 192 -2.50 13.84 8.68
C ARG A 192 -1.14 14.21 8.12
N GLY A 193 -0.14 13.34 8.30
CA GLY A 193 1.22 13.60 7.85
C GLY A 193 1.36 13.47 6.34
N VAL A 194 0.98 12.31 5.79
CA VAL A 194 1.06 12.04 4.35
C VAL A 194 -0.16 12.58 3.59
N ARG A 195 -1.33 12.63 4.26
CA ARG A 195 -2.66 13.01 3.74
C ARG A 195 -3.23 11.98 2.76
N ASN A 196 -3.21 10.73 3.21
CA ASN A 196 -3.66 9.57 2.46
C ASN A 196 -4.80 8.83 3.17
N THR A 197 -5.49 7.98 2.42
CA THR A 197 -6.45 7.02 2.97
C THR A 197 -5.76 5.69 3.28
N MET A 198 -6.34 4.92 4.19
CA MET A 198 -5.86 3.59 4.53
C MET A 198 -6.99 2.56 4.66
N ILE A 199 -6.64 1.29 4.48
CA ILE A 199 -7.43 0.16 4.94
C ILE A 199 -6.62 -0.62 5.96
N VAL A 200 -7.29 -1.35 6.84
CA VAL A 200 -6.64 -2.17 7.86
C VAL A 200 -7.07 -3.62 7.70
N ILE A 201 -6.10 -4.50 7.43
CA ILE A 201 -6.30 -5.91 7.11
C ILE A 201 -5.26 -6.77 7.82
N ASP A 202 -5.44 -8.08 7.88
CA ASP A 202 -4.40 -8.98 8.36
C ASP A 202 -3.35 -9.28 7.28
N ASP A 203 -2.20 -9.82 7.69
CA ASP A 203 -1.08 -10.09 6.79
C ASP A 203 -1.40 -11.13 5.70
N VAL A 204 -2.27 -12.12 6.02
CA VAL A 204 -2.65 -13.20 5.09
C VAL A 204 -3.52 -12.62 3.98
N THR A 205 -4.55 -11.87 4.36
CA THR A 205 -5.41 -11.15 3.40
C THR A 205 -4.56 -10.23 2.53
N HIS A 206 -3.65 -9.44 3.11
CA HIS A 206 -2.78 -8.56 2.33
C HIS A 206 -1.97 -9.31 1.28
N ASP A 207 -1.23 -10.35 1.68
CA ASP A 207 -0.30 -11.03 0.77
C ASP A 207 -1.04 -11.83 -0.30
N CYS A 208 -2.21 -12.39 0.00
CA CYS A 208 -3.08 -13.05 -0.98
C CYS A 208 -3.63 -12.05 -2.01
N GLU A 209 -4.12 -10.89 -1.58
CA GLU A 209 -4.65 -9.90 -2.52
C GLU A 209 -3.51 -9.23 -3.32
N ALA A 210 -2.37 -8.93 -2.69
CA ALA A 210 -1.20 -8.39 -3.38
C ALA A 210 -0.66 -9.35 -4.47
N SER A 211 -0.70 -10.67 -4.23
CA SER A 211 -0.33 -11.62 -5.28
C SER A 211 -1.30 -11.58 -6.46
N LEU A 212 -2.61 -11.45 -6.20
CA LEU A 212 -3.65 -11.36 -7.24
C LEU A 212 -3.54 -10.09 -8.08
N ILE A 213 -3.42 -8.92 -7.43
CA ILE A 213 -3.52 -7.62 -8.11
C ILE A 213 -2.18 -7.03 -8.55
N SER A 214 -1.05 -7.59 -8.11
CA SER A 214 0.29 -7.07 -8.42
C SER A 214 1.26 -8.17 -8.87
N HIS A 215 1.54 -9.18 -8.03
CA HIS A 215 2.65 -10.09 -8.32
C HIS A 215 2.38 -11.02 -9.51
N MET A 216 1.21 -11.66 -9.57
CA MET A 216 0.81 -12.50 -10.70
C MET A 216 0.74 -11.70 -12.00
N PRO A 217 0.14 -10.48 -12.05
CA PRO A 217 0.23 -9.61 -13.23
C PRO A 217 1.65 -9.41 -13.76
N HIS A 218 2.65 -9.20 -12.88
CA HIS A 218 4.04 -9.10 -13.31
C HIS A 218 4.57 -10.41 -13.92
N VAL A 219 4.25 -11.57 -13.34
CA VAL A 219 4.64 -12.87 -13.88
C VAL A 219 4.00 -13.12 -15.25
N LEU A 220 2.69 -12.91 -15.38
CA LEU A 220 1.97 -13.10 -16.64
C LEU A 220 2.44 -12.14 -17.72
N SER A 221 2.64 -10.87 -17.38
CA SER A 221 3.19 -9.86 -18.29
C SER A 221 4.58 -10.24 -18.79
N THR A 222 5.43 -10.77 -17.90
CA THR A 222 6.78 -11.25 -18.26
C THR A 222 6.72 -12.49 -19.15
N ALA A 223 5.82 -13.43 -18.86
CA ALA A 223 5.60 -14.60 -19.72
C ALA A 223 5.17 -14.18 -21.14
N LEU A 224 4.24 -13.23 -21.26
CA LEU A 224 3.78 -12.71 -22.56
C LEU A 224 4.93 -12.13 -23.40
N ILE A 225 5.80 -11.30 -22.81
CA ILE A 225 6.93 -10.73 -23.57
C ILE A 225 7.96 -11.79 -23.96
N ASN A 226 8.13 -12.84 -23.15
CA ASN A 226 9.03 -13.94 -23.47
C ASN A 226 8.51 -14.75 -24.67
N GLU A 227 7.21 -15.02 -24.72
CA GLU A 227 6.57 -15.67 -25.88
C GLU A 227 6.82 -14.88 -27.16
N MET A 228 6.50 -13.58 -27.18
CA MET A 228 6.76 -12.74 -28.36
C MET A 228 8.25 -12.67 -28.71
N THR A 229 9.14 -12.62 -27.73
CA THR A 229 10.59 -12.56 -27.98
C THR A 229 11.10 -13.85 -28.63
N SER A 230 10.55 -15.00 -28.22
CA SER A 230 10.90 -16.32 -28.74
C SER A 230 10.29 -16.63 -30.11
N ASP A 231 9.27 -15.88 -30.54
CA ASP A 231 8.60 -16.08 -31.82
C ASP A 231 9.51 -15.74 -33.02
N THR A 232 9.53 -16.62 -34.03
CA THR A 232 10.35 -16.43 -35.24
C THR A 232 9.97 -15.19 -36.05
N ASN A 233 8.73 -14.69 -35.91
CA ASN A 233 8.19 -13.49 -36.53
C ASN A 233 8.05 -12.34 -35.53
N ASN A 234 8.86 -12.30 -34.46
CA ASN A 234 8.77 -11.26 -33.42
C ASN A 234 8.77 -9.82 -33.96
N ALA A 235 9.47 -9.54 -35.06
CA ALA A 235 9.50 -8.24 -35.71
C ALA A 235 8.13 -7.86 -36.29
N ILE A 236 7.41 -8.82 -36.87
CA ILE A 236 6.05 -8.64 -37.38
C ILE A 236 5.09 -8.48 -36.21
N ALA A 237 5.17 -9.35 -35.20
CA ALA A 237 4.34 -9.25 -33.99
C ALA A 237 4.49 -7.87 -33.32
N SER A 238 5.73 -7.37 -33.22
CA SER A 238 6.04 -6.03 -32.70
C SER A 238 5.38 -4.93 -33.53
N ALA A 239 5.49 -5.00 -34.87
CA ALA A 239 4.92 -4.01 -35.77
C ALA A 239 3.38 -3.98 -35.74
N LEU A 240 2.74 -5.12 -35.46
CA LEU A 240 1.28 -5.25 -35.34
C LEU A 240 0.76 -4.96 -33.93
N SER A 241 1.65 -4.84 -32.93
CA SER A 241 1.25 -4.60 -31.54
C SER A 241 0.58 -3.23 -31.37
N ALA A 242 -0.47 -3.19 -30.56
CA ALA A 242 -1.30 -2.00 -30.36
C ALA A 242 -1.63 -1.78 -28.86
N GLY A 243 -2.79 -1.19 -28.56
CA GLY A 243 -3.18 -0.83 -27.20
C GLY A 243 -3.22 -2.00 -26.23
N SER A 244 -3.84 -3.13 -26.61
CA SER A 244 -3.93 -4.32 -25.75
C SER A 244 -2.56 -4.85 -25.34
N TRP A 245 -1.65 -4.98 -26.31
CA TRP A 245 -0.28 -5.42 -26.04
C TRP A 245 0.44 -4.45 -25.12
N ARG A 246 0.38 -3.13 -25.41
CA ARG A 246 1.03 -2.10 -24.59
C ARG A 246 0.57 -2.15 -23.14
N ASP A 247 -0.74 -2.24 -22.92
CA ASP A 247 -1.30 -2.20 -21.57
C ASP A 247 -0.99 -3.47 -20.77
N MET A 248 -1.02 -4.63 -21.43
CA MET A 248 -0.69 -5.92 -20.81
C MET A 248 0.81 -6.10 -20.52
N THR A 249 1.70 -5.45 -21.28
CA THR A 249 3.16 -5.62 -21.17
C THR A 249 3.89 -4.51 -20.42
N ARG A 250 3.19 -3.41 -20.08
CA ARG A 250 3.79 -2.25 -19.42
C ARG A 250 4.55 -2.60 -18.13
N VAL A 251 3.99 -3.50 -17.30
CA VAL A 251 4.59 -3.84 -16.00
C VAL A 251 5.83 -4.73 -16.12
N ALA A 252 5.97 -5.49 -17.22
CA ALA A 252 7.16 -6.28 -17.51
C ALA A 252 8.41 -5.43 -17.83
N LEU A 253 8.25 -4.11 -18.02
CA LEU A 253 9.36 -3.17 -18.20
C LEU A 253 10.04 -2.76 -16.89
N THR A 254 9.50 -3.21 -15.74
CA THR A 254 10.12 -3.00 -14.43
C THR A 254 11.40 -3.82 -14.31
N ASP A 255 12.37 -3.34 -13.53
CA ASP A 255 13.61 -4.07 -13.22
C ASP A 255 13.31 -5.55 -12.85
N PRO A 256 13.90 -6.53 -13.56
CA PRO A 256 13.64 -7.95 -13.33
C PRO A 256 14.12 -8.41 -11.95
N ASP A 257 15.18 -7.84 -11.39
CA ASP A 257 15.67 -8.23 -10.06
C ASP A 257 14.69 -7.78 -8.96
N ARG A 258 14.09 -6.59 -9.12
CA ARG A 258 13.04 -6.09 -8.24
C ARG A 258 11.80 -6.98 -8.32
N THR A 259 11.36 -7.29 -9.53
CA THR A 259 10.18 -8.15 -9.76
C THR A 259 10.40 -9.55 -9.20
N ARG A 260 11.58 -10.13 -9.42
CA ARG A 260 11.98 -11.44 -8.89
C ARG A 260 11.92 -11.46 -7.36
N ALA A 261 12.48 -10.44 -6.69
CA ALA A 261 12.43 -10.36 -5.24
C ALA A 261 10.98 -10.36 -4.73
N MET A 262 10.14 -9.46 -5.24
CA MET A 262 8.72 -9.36 -4.86
C MET A 262 7.95 -10.67 -5.05
N VAL A 263 8.19 -11.39 -6.15
CA VAL A 263 7.54 -12.68 -6.42
C VAL A 263 8.03 -13.77 -5.48
N ILE A 264 9.35 -13.90 -5.27
CA ILE A 264 9.92 -14.91 -4.37
C ILE A 264 9.45 -14.70 -2.94
N GLU A 265 9.38 -13.44 -2.50
CA GLU A 265 8.93 -13.08 -1.16
C GLU A 265 7.47 -13.49 -0.88
N ASN A 266 6.67 -13.69 -1.94
CA ASN A 266 5.27 -14.13 -1.85
C ASN A 266 5.02 -15.44 -2.64
N ALA A 267 6.03 -16.30 -2.77
CA ALA A 267 6.03 -17.39 -3.74
C ALA A 267 4.83 -18.32 -3.62
N HIS A 268 4.43 -18.70 -2.41
CA HIS A 268 3.31 -19.61 -2.18
C HIS A 268 1.98 -19.07 -2.72
N ASN A 269 1.63 -17.82 -2.37
CA ASN A 269 0.39 -17.20 -2.86
C ASN A 269 0.42 -16.99 -4.40
N VAL A 270 1.60 -16.72 -4.96
CA VAL A 270 1.77 -16.59 -6.41
C VAL A 270 1.62 -17.94 -7.11
N GLU A 271 2.24 -19.00 -6.59
CA GLU A 271 2.15 -20.36 -7.11
C GLU A 271 0.69 -20.85 -7.18
N GLU A 272 -0.07 -20.73 -6.08
CA GLU A 272 -1.48 -21.14 -6.05
C GLU A 272 -2.34 -20.37 -7.06
N LEU A 273 -2.08 -19.07 -7.23
CA LEU A 273 -2.76 -18.26 -8.23
C LEU A 273 -2.39 -18.65 -9.66
N LEU A 274 -1.12 -18.93 -9.92
CA LEU A 274 -0.66 -19.35 -11.24
C LEU A 274 -1.30 -20.69 -11.62
N HIS A 275 -1.41 -21.65 -10.71
CA HIS A 275 -2.14 -22.90 -11.00
C HIS A 275 -3.60 -22.65 -11.36
N ARG A 276 -4.33 -21.84 -10.58
CA ARG A 276 -5.71 -21.47 -10.92
C ARG A 276 -5.83 -20.75 -12.26
N MET A 277 -4.86 -19.92 -12.62
CA MET A 277 -4.83 -19.23 -13.91
C MET A 277 -4.52 -20.20 -15.06
N ILE A 278 -3.58 -21.12 -14.87
CA ILE A 278 -3.25 -22.17 -15.84
C ILE A 278 -4.50 -23.01 -16.13
N ASP A 279 -5.20 -23.49 -15.09
CA ASP A 279 -6.41 -24.29 -15.26
C ASP A 279 -7.47 -23.52 -16.09
N ARG A 280 -7.72 -22.25 -15.78
CA ARG A 280 -8.64 -21.38 -16.54
C ARG A 280 -8.23 -21.20 -18.00
N LEU A 281 -6.93 -21.05 -18.27
CA LEU A 281 -6.42 -20.88 -19.64
C LEU A 281 -6.45 -22.20 -20.42
N SER A 282 -6.18 -23.33 -19.77
CA SER A 282 -6.29 -24.67 -20.34
C SER A 282 -7.74 -24.99 -20.70
N GLU A 283 -8.69 -24.76 -19.80
CA GLU A 283 -10.13 -24.91 -20.07
C GLU A 283 -10.57 -24.08 -21.28
N PHE A 284 -10.10 -22.82 -21.40
CA PHE A 284 -10.42 -21.98 -22.55
C PHE A 284 -9.77 -22.48 -23.85
N ALA A 285 -8.54 -22.99 -23.79
CA ALA A 285 -7.87 -23.57 -24.95
C ALA A 285 -8.59 -24.83 -25.45
N ASP A 286 -9.05 -25.69 -24.53
CA ASP A 286 -9.84 -26.88 -24.85
C ASP A 286 -11.19 -26.50 -25.46
N ALA A 287 -11.90 -25.50 -24.90
CA ALA A 287 -13.14 -25.00 -25.48
C ALA A 287 -12.98 -24.46 -26.90
N LEU A 288 -11.84 -23.81 -27.22
CA LEU A 288 -11.51 -23.39 -28.58
C LEU A 288 -11.25 -24.59 -29.51
N HIS A 289 -10.59 -25.63 -29.02
CA HIS A 289 -10.31 -26.85 -29.78
C HIS A 289 -11.60 -27.62 -30.10
N GLU A 290 -12.51 -27.68 -29.14
CA GLU A 290 -13.79 -28.39 -29.25
C GLU A 290 -14.89 -27.57 -29.94
N GLU A 291 -14.61 -26.31 -30.29
CA GLU A 291 -15.57 -25.34 -30.82
C GLU A 291 -16.80 -25.15 -29.90
N ASP A 292 -16.61 -25.24 -28.57
CA ASP A 292 -17.68 -25.08 -27.58
C ASP A 292 -18.04 -23.59 -27.40
N GLU A 293 -18.99 -23.14 -28.23
CA GLU A 293 -19.50 -21.77 -28.19
C GLU A 293 -20.10 -21.39 -26.82
N THR A 294 -20.62 -22.37 -26.06
CA THR A 294 -21.22 -22.12 -24.75
C THR A 294 -20.14 -21.75 -23.73
N GLU A 295 -19.09 -22.56 -23.66
CA GLU A 295 -17.95 -22.32 -22.74
C GLU A 295 -17.17 -21.06 -23.12
N ILE A 296 -16.95 -20.81 -24.42
CA ILE A 296 -16.32 -19.57 -24.90
C ILE A 296 -17.13 -18.34 -24.46
N ARG A 297 -18.47 -18.36 -24.63
CA ARG A 297 -19.34 -17.26 -24.19
C ARG A 297 -19.31 -17.10 -22.66
N ARG A 298 -19.32 -18.21 -21.92
CA ARG A 298 -19.22 -18.20 -20.44
C ARG A 298 -17.95 -17.49 -20.00
N PHE A 299 -16.78 -17.89 -20.52
CA PHE A 299 -15.48 -17.31 -20.18
C PHE A 299 -15.47 -15.77 -20.28
N PHE A 300 -15.96 -15.21 -21.39
CA PHE A 300 -16.02 -13.76 -21.55
C PHE A 300 -17.06 -13.08 -20.65
N ALA A 301 -18.15 -13.78 -20.29
CA ALA A 301 -19.18 -13.26 -19.40
C ALA A 301 -18.76 -13.21 -17.93
N GLU A 302 -17.87 -14.10 -17.46
CA GLU A 302 -17.45 -14.15 -16.04
C GLU A 302 -16.84 -12.84 -15.53
N GLY A 303 -16.20 -12.07 -16.42
CA GLY A 303 -15.62 -10.77 -16.08
C GLY A 303 -16.63 -9.62 -15.95
N GLN A 304 -17.93 -9.86 -16.18
CA GLN A 304 -18.95 -8.80 -16.20
C GLN A 304 -19.02 -7.99 -14.89
N PRO A 305 -18.98 -8.59 -13.68
CA PRO A 305 -18.96 -7.84 -12.42
C PRO A 305 -17.85 -6.78 -12.35
N TYR A 306 -16.65 -7.10 -12.85
CA TYR A 306 -15.54 -6.14 -12.90
C TYR A 306 -15.80 -5.02 -13.91
N ARG A 307 -16.41 -5.33 -15.06
CA ARG A 307 -16.77 -4.32 -16.07
C ARG A 307 -17.83 -3.36 -15.53
N ASP A 308 -18.82 -3.87 -14.81
CA ASP A 308 -19.86 -3.07 -14.18
C ASP A 308 -19.28 -2.14 -13.11
N TYR A 309 -18.40 -2.67 -12.25
CA TYR A 309 -17.65 -1.89 -11.28
C TYR A 309 -16.85 -0.75 -11.94
N LYS A 310 -16.13 -1.04 -13.03
CA LYS A 310 -15.36 -0.02 -13.77
C LYS A 310 -16.26 1.01 -14.44
N ALA A 311 -17.40 0.61 -14.99
CA ALA A 311 -18.37 1.51 -15.59
C ALA A 311 -18.95 2.48 -14.54
N GLN A 312 -19.32 1.98 -13.36
CA GLN A 312 -19.78 2.81 -12.25
C GLN A 312 -18.71 3.80 -11.77
N THR A 313 -17.47 3.32 -11.59
CA THR A 313 -16.35 4.16 -11.16
C THR A 313 -16.04 5.26 -12.18
N ASN A 314 -16.11 4.96 -13.47
CA ASN A 314 -15.89 5.94 -14.52
C ASN A 314 -17.05 6.93 -14.64
N ALA A 315 -18.29 6.48 -14.46
CA ALA A 315 -19.46 7.36 -14.44
C ALA A 315 -19.41 8.35 -13.26
N GLY A 316 -18.98 7.90 -12.08
CA GLY A 316 -18.77 8.76 -10.90
C GLY A 316 -17.69 9.82 -11.10
N LYS A 317 -16.70 9.61 -11.98
CA LYS A 317 -15.73 10.65 -12.39
C LYS A 317 -16.31 11.70 -13.36
N VAL A 318 -17.44 11.40 -13.99
CA VAL A 318 -18.11 12.25 -15.00
C VAL A 318 -19.35 12.94 -14.41
N SER A 319 -19.96 12.39 -13.35
CA SER A 319 -21.08 13.01 -12.63
C SER A 319 -20.63 13.60 -11.28
N ASP A 320 -20.89 14.88 -11.04
CA ASP A 320 -20.75 15.53 -9.72
C ASP A 320 -21.73 14.98 -8.64
N SER A 321 -22.41 13.84 -8.89
CA SER A 321 -23.59 13.39 -8.13
C SER A 321 -23.51 11.98 -7.54
N THR A 322 -22.35 11.32 -7.48
CA THR A 322 -22.22 10.15 -6.60
C THR A 322 -22.05 10.64 -5.17
N GLU A 323 -23.11 10.53 -4.35
CA GLU A 323 -23.01 10.78 -2.91
C GLU A 323 -21.85 9.96 -2.34
N THR A 324 -20.76 10.63 -1.97
CA THR A 324 -19.69 10.01 -1.21
C THR A 324 -20.27 9.61 0.15
N ILE A 325 -20.47 8.31 0.37
CA ILE A 325 -21.02 7.81 1.63
C ILE A 325 -19.88 7.80 2.66
N PHE A 326 -19.85 8.83 3.50
CA PHE A 326 -19.01 8.85 4.69
C PHE A 326 -19.75 8.21 5.86
N GLN A 327 -19.05 7.33 6.58
CA GLN A 327 -19.55 6.71 7.79
C GLN A 327 -18.62 7.04 8.96
N SER A 328 -19.22 7.41 10.10
CA SER A 328 -18.51 7.50 11.37
C SER A 328 -18.54 6.13 12.05
N LEU A 329 -17.39 5.48 12.18
CA LEU A 329 -17.26 4.21 12.87
C LEU A 329 -16.74 4.43 14.29
N ARG A 330 -17.35 3.73 15.27
CA ARG A 330 -16.80 3.62 16.63
C ARG A 330 -16.01 2.34 16.74
N ILE A 331 -14.76 2.44 17.17
CA ILE A 331 -13.84 1.33 17.33
C ILE A 331 -13.67 1.01 18.81
N ASP A 332 -13.93 -0.26 19.16
CA ASP A 332 -13.68 -0.81 20.48
C ASP A 332 -12.22 -1.30 20.57
N PRO A 333 -11.39 -0.80 21.50
CA PRO A 333 -10.01 -1.26 21.69
C PRO A 333 -9.84 -2.75 21.96
N GLU A 334 -10.88 -3.47 22.38
CA GLU A 334 -10.81 -4.93 22.58
C GLU A 334 -11.11 -5.69 21.28
N HIS A 335 -11.97 -5.13 20.42
CA HIS A 335 -12.49 -5.79 19.20
C HIS A 335 -12.05 -5.11 17.90
N TRP A 336 -11.10 -4.17 17.96
CA TRP A 336 -10.70 -3.32 16.85
C TRP A 336 -10.24 -4.09 15.60
N ARG A 337 -9.55 -5.22 15.79
CA ARG A 337 -9.02 -6.03 14.68
C ARG A 337 -10.13 -6.51 13.75
N GLU A 338 -11.15 -7.12 14.34
CA GLU A 338 -12.30 -7.64 13.59
C GLU A 338 -13.11 -6.49 12.98
N GLN A 339 -13.32 -5.41 13.73
CA GLN A 339 -14.09 -4.25 13.25
C GLN A 339 -13.42 -3.58 12.05
N LEU A 340 -12.10 -3.38 12.10
CA LEU A 340 -11.35 -2.76 11.01
C LEU A 340 -11.20 -3.69 9.80
N LEU A 341 -11.00 -5.00 10.01
CA LEU A 341 -11.00 -5.98 8.93
C LEU A 341 -12.36 -6.01 8.20
N LYS A 342 -13.46 -6.04 8.96
CA LYS A 342 -14.81 -5.97 8.40
C LYS A 342 -15.07 -4.66 7.65
N SER A 343 -14.47 -3.55 8.10
CA SER A 343 -14.54 -2.26 7.40
C SER A 343 -13.90 -2.37 6.02
N ALA A 344 -12.68 -2.91 5.94
CA ALA A 344 -12.00 -3.15 4.66
C ALA A 344 -12.81 -4.07 3.73
N GLN A 345 -13.41 -5.14 4.26
CA GLN A 345 -14.27 -6.06 3.48
C GLN A 345 -15.52 -5.40 2.90
N ARG A 346 -16.02 -4.33 3.52
CA ARG A 346 -17.15 -3.54 2.99
C ARG A 346 -16.73 -2.49 1.94
N GLY A 347 -15.44 -2.42 1.61
CA GLY A 347 -14.90 -1.42 0.70
C GLY A 347 -14.79 -0.02 1.32
N GLU A 348 -14.63 0.05 2.64
CA GLU A 348 -14.50 1.30 3.38
C GLU A 348 -13.02 1.70 3.54
N TYR A 349 -12.72 2.94 3.16
CA TYR A 349 -11.40 3.54 3.18
C TYR A 349 -11.34 4.52 4.34
N ILE A 350 -10.49 4.26 5.32
CA ILE A 350 -10.33 5.14 6.47
C ILE A 350 -9.65 6.43 6.01
N VAL A 351 -10.37 7.54 6.13
CA VAL A 351 -9.93 8.88 5.70
C VAL A 351 -9.21 9.59 6.84
N ARG A 352 -9.75 9.50 8.06
CA ARG A 352 -9.10 10.03 9.26
C ARG A 352 -9.64 9.37 10.52
N PHE A 353 -8.78 9.26 11.52
CA PHE A 353 -9.23 9.07 12.89
C PHE A 353 -9.56 10.41 13.51
N THR A 354 -10.67 10.43 14.23
CA THR A 354 -11.19 11.65 14.81
C THR A 354 -11.13 11.66 16.33
N SER A 355 -10.94 10.49 16.92
CA SER A 355 -10.40 10.27 18.26
C SER A 355 -9.74 8.89 18.27
N GLY A 356 -9.14 8.50 19.39
CA GLY A 356 -8.61 7.14 19.56
C GLY A 356 -9.65 6.02 19.40
N HIS A 357 -10.95 6.32 19.38
CA HIS A 357 -12.03 5.30 19.29
C HIS A 357 -13.06 5.63 18.21
N ARG A 358 -12.81 6.64 17.37
CA ARG A 358 -13.72 7.02 16.28
C ARG A 358 -12.94 7.37 15.04
N LEU A 359 -13.44 6.94 13.90
CA LEU A 359 -12.86 7.25 12.60
C LEU A 359 -13.96 7.55 11.58
N ILE A 360 -13.58 8.25 10.52
CA ILE A 360 -14.39 8.48 9.34
C ILE A 360 -13.86 7.59 8.23
N ALA A 361 -14.75 6.80 7.63
CA ALA A 361 -14.45 5.99 6.47
C ALA A 361 -15.32 6.40 5.28
N GLU A 362 -14.71 6.40 4.10
CA GLU A 362 -15.36 6.60 2.82
C GLU A 362 -15.70 5.22 2.23
N GLN A 363 -16.97 4.95 2.00
CA GLN A 363 -17.36 3.75 1.26
C GLN A 363 -17.18 3.99 -0.24
N ARG A 364 -16.34 3.18 -0.88
CA ARG A 364 -16.11 3.25 -2.33
C ARG A 364 -16.87 2.13 -3.05
N PRO A 365 -17.21 2.30 -4.34
CA PRO A 365 -17.75 1.21 -5.14
C PRO A 365 -16.84 -0.02 -5.03
N SER A 366 -17.43 -1.19 -4.97
CA SER A 366 -16.73 -2.48 -4.93
C SER A 366 -17.32 -3.44 -5.97
N ILE A 367 -16.60 -4.51 -6.26
CA ILE A 367 -17.07 -5.55 -7.17
C ILE A 367 -18.12 -6.37 -6.41
N HIS A 368 -19.37 -6.34 -6.86
CA HIS A 368 -20.43 -7.20 -6.36
C HIS A 368 -20.56 -8.42 -7.27
N ALA A 369 -20.54 -9.62 -6.69
CA ALA A 369 -20.70 -10.88 -7.41
C ALA A 369 -22.12 -11.09 -7.94
#